data_AF-A0A535RT87-F1
#
_entry.id   AF-A0A535RT87-F1
#
_cell.length_a   1.000
_cell.length_b   1.000
_cell.length_c   1.000
_cell.angle_alpha   90.00
_cell.angle_beta   90.00
_cell.angle_gamma   90.00
#
_symmetry.space_group_name_H-M   'P 1'
#
loop_
_entity.id
_entity.type
_entity.pdbx_description
1 polymer ?
#
loop_
_entity_poly.entity_id
_entity_poly.type
_entity_poly.pdbx_seq_one_letter_code
_entity_poly.pdbx_strand_id
1 'polypeptide(L)'
;MMQSTSAAQGIYNALFPYYAELCVVTQSHKKGAQPGGWGGHAALFLNGAEPDPAAGHPRLRLAAAETDLSRPDSGTGISVNKIFTNTNWVAIPGRDEFYRGGLAPDQSLDQAFYDAAVQRATAARWFAGIRIGDDLLREKPSDMSVEDFIVRHSIGTDFALNFARTAYTVRLPLRRSSIRAVIDYLNGANERAQRIGYRWNAYTNNCSHVLHNALAAAGVWDPKDIRGSGAIDLAADVFSVAKGVVVGRMSDFSFPANNFVRLYEAGNERPIDDALAAFRNRDVVRTLNEGWISTGPGALIGLHPMQEAARNELFAAGRDPFLFSIPMFWDKRNEFERLTRKASTNLTDLGANLMRFRERYAKALTRRQSIDEGLRSVPGDDHRRAFRSFYDRFYAQLAEELRRTDDRLSAYQRVSRVGAVTQPSRSLR
;
A
#
# COMPACT_ATOMS: atom_id res chain seq x y z
N MET A 1 15.68 -10.98 -1.73
CA MET A 1 14.63 -10.20 -2.43
C MET A 1 15.34 -9.15 -3.27
N MET A 2 15.08 -9.09 -4.59
CA MET A 2 15.71 -8.09 -5.45
C MET A 2 15.13 -6.71 -5.14
N GLN A 3 15.99 -5.71 -4.95
CA GLN A 3 15.56 -4.31 -4.99
C GLN A 3 15.10 -4.01 -6.42
N SER A 4 13.94 -3.37 -6.58
CA SER A 4 13.46 -2.95 -7.90
C SER A 4 14.40 -1.88 -8.44
N THR A 5 15.07 -2.16 -9.57
CA THR A 5 15.88 -1.15 -10.26
C THR A 5 14.97 -0.09 -10.88
N SER A 6 15.50 1.10 -11.16
CA SER A 6 14.75 2.16 -11.87
C SER A 6 14.14 1.64 -13.19
N ALA A 7 14.88 0.82 -13.94
CA ALA A 7 14.38 0.19 -15.18
C ALA A 7 13.22 -0.79 -14.93
N ALA A 8 13.32 -1.67 -13.92
CA ALA A 8 12.23 -2.60 -13.58
C ALA A 8 10.97 -1.85 -13.12
N GLN A 9 11.14 -0.76 -12.37
CA GLN A 9 10.04 0.09 -11.96
C GLN A 9 9.36 0.79 -13.15
N GLY A 10 10.15 1.31 -14.11
CA GLY A 10 9.59 1.92 -15.32
C GLY A 10 8.79 0.92 -16.17
N ILE A 11 9.30 -0.31 -16.34
CA ILE A 11 8.57 -1.39 -17.02
C ILE A 11 7.25 -1.69 -16.31
N TYR A 12 7.28 -1.83 -14.98
CA TYR A 12 6.07 -2.05 -14.21
C TYR A 12 5.05 -0.91 -14.43
N ASN A 13 5.50 0.33 -14.29
CA ASN A 13 4.66 1.52 -14.41
C ASN A 13 4.03 1.66 -15.81
N ALA A 14 4.76 1.28 -16.87
CA ALA A 14 4.22 1.26 -18.23
C ALA A 14 3.09 0.23 -18.40
N LEU A 15 3.17 -0.93 -17.73
CA LEU A 15 2.15 -1.99 -17.83
C LEU A 15 0.98 -1.79 -16.87
N PHE A 16 1.22 -1.13 -15.74
CA PHE A 16 0.26 -0.87 -14.66
C PHE A 16 0.38 0.60 -14.21
N PRO A 17 -0.13 1.56 -14.98
CA PRO A 17 0.03 2.99 -14.67
C PRO A 17 -0.75 3.46 -13.44
N TYR A 18 -1.76 2.69 -13.01
CA TYR A 18 -2.56 2.97 -11.82
C TYR A 18 -2.41 1.83 -10.84
N TYR A 19 -1.82 2.12 -9.68
CA TYR A 19 -1.66 1.13 -8.62
C TYR A 19 -1.56 1.80 -7.26
N ALA A 20 -1.86 1.01 -6.23
CA ALA A 20 -1.56 1.34 -4.85
C ALA A 20 -0.49 0.39 -4.31
N GLU A 21 0.47 0.89 -3.55
CA GLU A 21 1.50 0.12 -2.88
C GLU A 21 1.44 0.40 -1.38
N LEU A 22 0.82 -0.52 -0.64
CA LEU A 22 0.77 -0.44 0.81
C LEU A 22 2.10 -0.90 1.39
N CYS A 23 2.70 -0.03 2.20
CA CYS A 23 3.99 -0.24 2.82
C CYS A 23 3.79 -0.41 4.33
N VAL A 24 4.36 -1.47 4.89
CA VAL A 24 4.47 -1.66 6.33
C VAL A 24 5.93 -1.63 6.69
N VAL A 25 6.27 -0.82 7.69
CA VAL A 25 7.66 -0.51 7.99
C VAL A 25 8.02 -0.90 9.42
N THR A 26 9.27 -1.29 9.63
CA THR A 26 9.85 -1.64 10.93
C THR A 26 9.74 -0.48 11.93
N GLN A 27 9.98 -0.75 13.21
CA GLN A 27 10.15 0.27 14.24
C GLN A 27 11.25 1.27 13.82
N SER A 28 11.03 2.58 14.02
CA SER A 28 12.09 3.58 13.85
C SER A 28 12.98 3.59 15.10
N HIS A 29 14.29 3.72 14.90
CA HIS A 29 15.25 3.77 15.99
C HIS A 29 16.42 4.70 15.62
N LYS A 30 16.33 5.97 16.03
CA LYS A 30 17.45 6.91 15.94
C LYS A 30 18.48 6.56 17.01
N LYS A 31 19.76 6.52 16.65
CA LYS A 31 20.83 6.18 17.61
C LYS A 31 20.88 7.23 18.71
N GLY A 32 21.01 6.78 19.96
CA GLY A 32 21.02 7.65 21.14
C GLY A 32 19.64 8.15 21.58
N ALA A 33 18.55 7.75 20.90
CA ALA A 33 17.18 8.09 21.27
C ALA A 33 16.35 6.84 21.60
N GLN A 34 15.22 7.04 22.27
CA GLN A 34 14.26 5.96 22.50
C GLN A 34 13.66 5.48 21.17
N PRO A 35 13.56 4.16 20.94
CA PRO A 35 12.89 3.62 19.77
C PRO A 35 11.42 4.08 19.67
N GLY A 36 10.91 4.16 18.44
CA GLY A 36 9.49 4.43 18.18
C GLY A 36 8.57 3.31 18.65
N GLY A 37 7.26 3.45 18.40
CA GLY A 37 6.27 2.44 18.80
C GLY A 37 6.52 1.05 18.17
N TRP A 38 6.27 -0.01 18.94
CA TRP A 38 6.43 -1.42 18.55
C TRP A 38 5.46 -1.86 17.42
N GLY A 39 4.37 -1.12 17.21
CA GLY A 39 3.44 -1.37 16.10
C GLY A 39 4.02 -1.13 14.70
N GLY A 40 5.21 -0.54 14.60
CA GLY A 40 5.79 -0.11 13.32
C GLY A 40 5.06 1.12 12.77
N HIS A 41 4.99 1.23 11.44
CA HIS A 41 4.21 2.26 10.76
C HIS A 41 3.67 1.71 9.43
N ALA A 42 2.66 2.39 8.86
CA ALA A 42 2.11 2.07 7.55
C ALA A 42 2.08 3.33 6.68
N ALA A 43 2.46 3.18 5.42
CA ALA A 43 2.44 4.24 4.44
C ALA A 43 1.85 3.70 3.12
N LEU A 44 1.36 4.57 2.24
CA LEU A 44 0.75 4.18 0.97
C LEU A 44 1.43 4.95 -0.15
N PHE A 45 1.81 4.28 -1.22
CA PHE A 45 2.28 4.95 -2.43
C PHE A 45 1.25 4.75 -3.56
N LEU A 46 0.87 5.83 -4.24
CA LEU A 46 -0.11 5.82 -5.32
C LEU A 46 0.52 6.29 -6.62
N ASN A 47 0.52 5.44 -7.64
CA ASN A 47 0.76 5.91 -9.02
C ASN A 47 -0.57 6.30 -9.67
N GLY A 48 -0.58 7.46 -10.34
CA GLY A 48 -1.79 8.09 -10.84
C GLY A 48 -2.43 9.11 -9.90
N ALA A 49 -1.78 9.45 -8.78
CA ALA A 49 -2.14 10.56 -7.89
C ALA A 49 -1.00 11.59 -7.85
N GLU A 50 -1.36 12.88 -7.81
CA GLU A 50 -0.43 14.01 -7.71
C GLU A 50 -0.84 14.92 -6.55
N PRO A 51 0.11 15.56 -5.83
CA PRO A 51 -0.25 16.60 -4.87
C PRO A 51 -0.97 17.77 -5.53
N ASP A 52 -1.91 18.38 -4.83
CA ASP A 52 -2.57 19.62 -5.22
C ASP A 52 -2.03 20.80 -4.39
N PRO A 53 -0.98 21.49 -4.87
CA PRO A 53 -0.34 22.57 -4.11
C PRO A 53 -1.25 23.80 -3.95
N ALA A 54 -2.31 23.93 -4.75
CA ALA A 54 -3.22 25.08 -4.69
C ALA A 54 -4.16 25.03 -3.47
N ALA A 55 -4.31 23.87 -2.82
CA ALA A 55 -5.23 23.68 -1.71
C ALA A 55 -4.78 24.32 -0.38
N GLY A 56 -3.50 24.70 -0.25
CA GLY A 56 -2.94 25.29 0.98
C GLY A 56 -2.82 24.32 2.17
N HIS A 57 -3.16 23.04 1.98
CA HIS A 57 -2.98 21.94 2.92
C HIS A 57 -2.81 20.64 2.11
N PRO A 58 -2.35 19.52 2.72
CA PRO A 58 -2.15 18.28 1.98
C PRO A 58 -3.44 17.80 1.32
N ARG A 59 -3.44 17.79 -0.01
CA ARG A 59 -4.54 17.35 -0.86
C ARG A 59 -3.95 16.64 -2.08
N LEU A 60 -4.68 15.66 -2.60
CA LEU A 60 -4.35 14.95 -3.83
C LEU A 60 -5.34 15.32 -4.94
N ARG A 61 -4.87 15.24 -6.18
CA ARG A 61 -5.71 15.17 -7.37
C ARG A 61 -5.31 13.98 -8.21
N LEU A 62 -6.26 13.50 -9.01
CA LEU A 62 -5.97 12.46 -9.99
C LEU A 62 -5.00 13.02 -11.03
N ALA A 63 -3.94 12.26 -11.35
CA ALA A 63 -3.00 12.64 -12.41
C ALA A 63 -3.76 12.91 -13.71
N ALA A 64 -3.32 13.89 -14.51
CA ALA A 64 -3.96 14.15 -15.80
C ALA A 64 -3.89 12.89 -16.69
N ALA A 65 -4.79 12.77 -17.66
CA ALA A 65 -4.75 11.64 -18.59
C ALA A 65 -3.40 11.57 -19.34
N GLU A 66 -2.78 12.73 -19.56
CA GLU A 66 -1.58 12.88 -20.38
C GLU A 66 -0.29 12.86 -19.54
N THR A 67 -0.42 12.75 -18.20
CA THR A 67 0.75 12.59 -17.33
C THR A 67 1.47 11.30 -17.71
N ASP A 68 2.77 11.37 -17.94
CA ASP A 68 3.62 10.19 -18.11
C ASP A 68 3.78 9.43 -16.79
N LEU A 69 2.87 8.49 -16.56
CA LEU A 69 2.86 7.59 -15.41
C LEU A 69 3.81 6.40 -15.55
N SER A 70 4.58 6.31 -16.66
CA SER A 70 5.56 5.24 -16.89
C SER A 70 6.91 5.52 -16.24
N ARG A 71 7.17 6.77 -15.85
CA ARG A 71 8.43 7.17 -15.21
C ARG A 71 8.67 6.37 -13.92
N PRO A 72 9.88 5.87 -13.65
CA PRO A 72 10.17 5.12 -12.43
C PRO A 72 9.86 5.85 -11.12
N ASP A 73 9.96 7.19 -11.16
CA ASP A 73 9.71 8.07 -10.03
C ASP A 73 8.27 8.61 -9.97
N SER A 74 7.38 8.20 -10.88
CA SER A 74 6.00 8.69 -10.88
C SER A 74 5.22 8.23 -9.66
N GLY A 75 4.31 9.10 -9.20
CA GLY A 75 3.39 8.81 -8.11
C GLY A 75 3.67 9.65 -6.86
N THR A 76 2.89 9.36 -5.82
CA THR A 76 2.89 10.12 -4.56
C THR A 76 2.83 9.18 -3.37
N GLY A 77 3.76 9.35 -2.45
CA GLY A 77 3.73 8.73 -1.13
C GLY A 77 2.79 9.45 -0.18
N ILE A 78 2.08 8.69 0.65
CA ILE A 78 1.10 9.15 1.62
C ILE A 78 1.44 8.54 2.96
N SER A 79 1.52 9.39 3.97
CA SER A 79 1.78 8.95 5.34
C SER A 79 0.92 9.71 6.34
N VAL A 80 0.53 9.01 7.39
CA VAL A 80 -0.26 9.53 8.52
C VAL A 80 0.67 9.69 9.70
N ASN A 81 0.70 10.87 10.32
CA ASN A 81 1.56 11.11 11.46
C ASN A 81 0.75 11.54 12.70
N LYS A 82 1.06 10.92 13.84
CA LYS A 82 0.41 11.23 15.12
C LYS A 82 0.66 12.66 15.61
N ILE A 83 1.70 13.34 15.11
CA ILE A 83 2.04 14.70 15.55
C ILE A 83 1.14 15.77 14.94
N PHE A 84 0.44 15.45 13.84
CA PHE A 84 -0.41 16.42 13.14
C PHE A 84 -1.69 16.70 13.93
N THR A 85 -2.21 17.93 13.84
CA THR A 85 -3.44 18.34 14.55
C THR A 85 -4.54 18.88 13.64
N ASN A 86 -4.24 19.23 12.39
CA ASN A 86 -5.22 19.74 11.43
C ASN A 86 -5.26 18.96 10.10
N THR A 87 -4.39 17.96 9.94
CA THR A 87 -4.38 17.06 8.80
C THR A 87 -4.25 15.63 9.31
N ASN A 88 -4.81 14.68 8.59
CA ASN A 88 -4.69 13.26 8.91
C ASN A 88 -3.43 12.67 8.25
N TRP A 89 -3.13 13.07 7.03
CA TRP A 89 -1.98 12.61 6.26
C TRP A 89 -1.26 13.75 5.53
N VAL A 90 -0.04 13.45 5.06
CA VAL A 90 0.80 14.28 4.19
C VAL A 90 1.13 13.54 2.89
N ALA A 91 1.39 14.29 1.82
CA ALA A 91 1.76 13.75 0.50
C ALA A 91 3.19 14.15 0.12
N ILE A 92 3.97 13.16 -0.35
CA ILE A 92 5.36 13.30 -0.78
C ILE A 92 5.44 12.89 -2.25
N PRO A 93 5.67 13.84 -3.18
CA PRO A 93 5.81 13.51 -4.58
C PRO A 93 7.09 12.72 -4.83
N GLY A 94 7.03 11.75 -5.74
CA GLY A 94 8.20 10.99 -6.15
C GLY A 94 8.40 9.73 -5.31
N ARG A 95 8.76 8.64 -5.99
CA ARG A 95 9.09 7.36 -5.36
C ARG A 95 10.41 7.47 -4.60
N ASP A 96 11.40 8.13 -5.20
CA ASP A 96 12.74 8.22 -4.64
C ASP A 96 12.76 9.05 -3.37
N GLU A 97 12.09 10.20 -3.36
CA GLU A 97 11.99 11.05 -2.17
C GLU A 97 11.20 10.37 -1.04
N PHE A 98 10.11 9.68 -1.39
CA PHE A 98 9.30 8.99 -0.39
C PHE A 98 10.04 7.85 0.31
N TYR A 99 10.68 6.95 -0.44
CA TYR A 99 11.38 5.81 0.14
C TYR A 99 12.79 6.16 0.59
N ARG A 100 13.58 6.83 -0.24
CA ARG A 100 15.02 7.04 -0.05
C ARG A 100 15.40 8.48 0.28
N GLY A 101 14.49 9.45 0.21
CA GLY A 101 14.84 10.86 0.46
C GLY A 101 15.95 11.40 -0.44
N GLY A 102 16.06 10.85 -1.65
CA GLY A 102 17.15 11.16 -2.59
C GLY A 102 18.49 10.45 -2.32
N LEU A 103 18.57 9.53 -1.34
CA LEU A 103 19.81 8.82 -1.01
C LEU A 103 20.14 7.77 -2.06
N ALA A 104 21.29 7.91 -2.71
CA ALA A 104 21.80 6.90 -3.63
C ALA A 104 22.20 5.61 -2.87
N PRO A 105 22.11 4.41 -3.50
CA PRO A 105 22.38 3.14 -2.81
C PRO A 105 23.76 3.04 -2.14
N ASP A 106 24.77 3.66 -2.74
CA ASP A 106 26.17 3.69 -2.31
C ASP A 106 26.53 4.88 -1.41
N GLN A 107 25.62 5.83 -1.23
CA GLN A 107 25.84 7.01 -0.40
C GLN A 107 25.64 6.71 1.10
N SER A 108 26.45 7.35 1.95
CA SER A 108 26.27 7.30 3.40
C SER A 108 25.18 8.25 3.87
N LEU A 109 24.36 7.78 4.81
CA LEU A 109 23.45 8.61 5.57
C LEU A 109 24.18 9.15 6.82
N ASP A 110 24.79 10.31 6.63
CA ASP A 110 25.42 11.13 7.68
C ASP A 110 24.53 12.34 8.04
N GLN A 111 25.00 13.16 8.98
CA GLN A 111 24.28 14.36 9.43
C GLN A 111 24.12 15.40 8.31
N ALA A 112 25.12 15.55 7.43
CA ALA A 112 25.08 16.53 6.34
C ALA A 112 24.00 16.15 5.30
N PHE A 113 23.91 14.87 4.93
CA PHE A 113 22.87 14.39 4.03
C PHE A 113 21.48 14.51 4.64
N TYR A 114 21.35 14.18 5.93
CA TYR A 114 20.11 14.34 6.68
C TYR A 114 19.63 15.79 6.66
N ASP A 115 20.50 16.75 6.99
CA ASP A 115 20.15 18.17 6.97
C ASP A 115 19.83 18.65 5.55
N ALA A 116 20.55 18.19 4.53
CA ALA A 116 20.22 18.48 3.13
C ALA A 116 18.84 17.94 2.73
N ALA A 117 18.46 16.75 3.18
CA ALA A 117 17.13 16.18 2.95
C ALA A 117 16.04 17.00 3.64
N VAL A 118 16.29 17.48 4.86
CA VAL A 118 15.40 18.40 5.57
C VAL A 118 15.23 19.69 4.78
N GLN A 119 16.32 20.31 4.32
CA GLN A 119 16.25 21.54 3.53
C GLN A 119 15.50 21.35 2.21
N ARG A 120 15.69 20.23 1.51
CA ARG A 120 14.91 19.91 0.29
C ARG A 120 13.42 19.81 0.59
N ALA A 121 13.03 19.08 1.62
CA ALA A 121 11.62 18.92 2.01
C ALA A 121 10.97 20.24 2.43
N THR A 122 11.67 21.07 3.20
CA THR A 122 11.23 22.42 3.60
C THR A 122 11.10 23.33 2.38
N ALA A 123 12.09 23.37 1.48
CA ALA A 123 12.03 24.17 0.26
C ALA A 123 10.90 23.73 -0.68
N ALA A 124 10.61 22.44 -0.73
CA ALA A 124 9.50 21.87 -1.49
C ALA A 124 8.14 22.04 -0.79
N ARG A 125 8.11 22.57 0.45
CA ARG A 125 6.91 22.89 1.21
C ARG A 125 5.96 21.70 1.41
N TRP A 126 6.51 20.49 1.55
CA TRP A 126 5.70 19.26 1.70
C TRP A 126 4.82 19.27 2.95
N PHE A 127 5.20 20.04 3.96
CA PHE A 127 4.49 20.15 5.24
C PHE A 127 3.80 21.52 5.41
N ALA A 128 3.67 22.30 4.34
CA ALA A 128 3.01 23.58 4.41
C ALA A 128 1.54 23.45 4.87
N GLY A 129 1.15 24.34 5.79
CA GLY A 129 -0.20 24.37 6.36
C GLY A 129 -0.47 23.27 7.41
N ILE A 130 0.50 22.41 7.72
CA ILE A 130 0.38 21.41 8.77
C ILE A 130 0.69 22.03 10.13
N ARG A 131 -0.17 21.73 11.12
CA ARG A 131 -0.02 22.12 12.52
C ARG A 131 0.30 20.89 13.36
N ILE A 132 1.03 21.12 14.45
CA ILE A 132 1.33 20.14 15.50
C ILE A 132 0.78 20.60 16.84
N GLY A 133 0.76 19.71 17.83
CA GLY A 133 0.26 20.04 19.18
C GLY A 133 1.19 20.97 19.95
N ASP A 134 0.62 21.81 20.82
CA ASP A 134 1.35 22.82 21.60
C ASP A 134 2.44 22.21 22.49
N ASP A 135 2.20 21.03 23.06
CA ASP A 135 3.19 20.31 23.87
C ASP A 135 4.47 20.01 23.08
N LEU A 136 4.32 19.45 21.88
CA LEU A 136 5.46 19.17 21.01
C LEU A 136 6.09 20.46 20.47
N LEU A 137 5.28 21.49 20.19
CA LEU A 137 5.78 22.77 19.72
C LEU A 137 6.67 23.47 20.77
N ARG A 138 6.41 23.26 22.07
CA ARG A 138 7.27 23.77 23.16
C ARG A 138 8.65 23.13 23.21
N GLU A 139 8.83 21.95 22.62
CA GLU A 139 10.13 21.27 22.52
C GLU A 139 10.98 21.80 21.35
N LYS A 140 10.40 22.64 20.48
CA LYS A 140 11.10 23.21 19.33
C LYS A 140 12.23 24.15 19.77
N PRO A 141 13.47 23.97 19.27
CA PRO A 141 14.55 24.93 19.48
C PRO A 141 14.15 26.35 19.05
N SER A 142 14.63 27.37 19.76
CA SER A 142 14.25 28.77 19.53
C SER A 142 14.73 29.30 18.18
N ASP A 143 15.85 28.81 17.69
CA ASP A 143 16.48 29.13 16.40
C ASP A 143 15.91 28.34 15.20
N MET A 144 15.01 27.38 15.44
CA MET A 144 14.43 26.53 14.42
C MET A 144 13.04 27.02 13.99
N SER A 145 12.74 27.00 12.69
CA SER A 145 11.38 27.27 12.21
C SER A 145 10.43 26.11 12.55
N VAL A 146 9.12 26.39 12.64
CA VAL A 146 8.12 25.33 12.89
C VAL A 146 8.11 24.29 11.77
N GLU A 147 8.26 24.73 10.52
CA GLU A 147 8.27 23.82 9.36
C GLU A 147 9.49 22.90 9.38
N ASP A 148 10.69 23.44 9.63
CA ASP A 148 11.91 22.64 9.77
C ASP A 148 11.78 21.60 10.88
N PHE A 149 11.18 21.98 12.02
CA PHE A 149 10.93 21.08 13.14
C PHE A 149 9.96 19.95 12.80
N ILE A 150 8.89 20.23 12.06
CA ILE A 150 7.95 19.21 11.56
C ILE A 150 8.69 18.26 10.61
N VAL A 151 9.43 18.79 9.63
CA VAL A 151 10.19 17.98 8.65
C VAL A 151 11.15 17.02 9.35
N ARG A 152 11.90 17.50 10.36
CA ARG A 152 12.82 16.66 11.15
C ARG A 152 12.11 15.54 11.91
N HIS A 153 10.88 15.77 12.38
CA HIS A 153 10.05 14.74 13.04
C HIS A 153 9.41 13.76 12.05
N SER A 154 9.30 14.15 10.78
CA SER A 154 8.65 13.38 9.73
C SER A 154 9.59 12.48 8.94
N ILE A 155 10.90 12.73 8.96
CA ILE A 155 11.86 11.90 8.23
C ILE A 155 11.95 10.47 8.81
N GLY A 156 12.05 9.47 7.94
CA GLY A 156 11.99 8.06 8.33
C GLY A 156 10.61 7.61 8.84
N THR A 157 9.58 8.45 8.72
CA THR A 157 8.18 8.12 9.05
C THR A 157 7.22 8.51 7.91
N ASP A 158 7.30 9.72 7.39
CA ASP A 158 6.45 10.25 6.33
C ASP A 158 7.13 10.33 4.96
N PHE A 159 8.43 10.61 4.96
CA PHE A 159 9.29 10.61 3.78
C PHE A 159 10.67 10.06 4.14
N ALA A 160 11.48 9.75 3.15
CA ALA A 160 12.77 9.07 3.33
C ALA A 160 12.67 7.86 4.28
N LEU A 161 11.63 7.03 4.08
CA LEU A 161 11.30 5.92 5.00
C LEU A 161 12.52 5.04 5.32
N ASN A 162 13.39 4.81 4.33
CA ASN A 162 14.54 3.94 4.41
C ASN A 162 15.76 4.52 5.14
N PHE A 163 15.68 5.77 5.61
CA PHE A 163 16.66 6.29 6.56
C PHE A 163 16.62 5.53 7.87
N ALA A 164 15.42 5.22 8.35
CA ALA A 164 15.20 4.68 9.69
C ALA A 164 14.53 3.31 9.71
N ARG A 165 14.00 2.83 8.56
CA ARG A 165 13.13 1.66 8.52
C ARG A 165 13.31 0.81 7.27
N THR A 166 13.11 -0.49 7.42
CA THR A 166 12.87 -1.38 6.29
C THR A 166 11.39 -1.35 5.95
N ALA A 167 11.05 -1.21 4.67
CA ALA A 167 9.68 -1.21 4.17
C ALA A 167 9.37 -2.50 3.42
N TYR A 168 8.35 -3.22 3.89
CA TYR A 168 7.75 -4.36 3.20
C TYR A 168 6.49 -3.87 2.49
N THR A 169 6.36 -4.15 1.20
CA THR A 169 5.32 -3.55 0.38
C THR A 169 4.49 -4.60 -0.34
N VAL A 170 3.18 -4.34 -0.47
CA VAL A 170 2.33 -5.05 -1.43
C VAL A 170 1.79 -4.03 -2.41
N ARG A 171 2.06 -4.27 -3.69
CA ARG A 171 1.53 -3.51 -4.79
C ARG A 171 0.29 -4.17 -5.35
N LEU A 172 -0.75 -3.39 -5.59
CA LEU A 172 -2.03 -3.81 -6.16
C LEU A 172 -2.37 -2.89 -7.34
N PRO A 173 -2.40 -3.40 -8.58
CA PRO A 173 -2.95 -2.67 -9.70
C PRO A 173 -4.41 -2.30 -9.48
N LEU A 174 -4.76 -1.07 -9.85
CA LEU A 174 -6.09 -0.51 -9.67
C LEU A 174 -6.57 0.12 -10.98
N ARG A 175 -7.88 0.38 -11.06
CA ARG A 175 -8.41 1.25 -12.12
C ARG A 175 -8.16 2.71 -11.79
N ARG A 176 -8.12 3.55 -12.82
CA ARG A 176 -8.10 5.02 -12.66
C ARG A 176 -9.29 5.52 -11.80
N SER A 177 -10.47 4.93 -11.97
CA SER A 177 -11.64 5.23 -11.12
C SER A 177 -11.45 4.79 -9.66
N SER A 178 -10.82 3.63 -9.43
CA SER A 178 -10.46 3.16 -8.10
C SER A 178 -9.44 4.09 -7.44
N ILE A 179 -8.41 4.56 -8.16
CA ILE A 179 -7.47 5.59 -7.65
C ILE A 179 -8.21 6.87 -7.26
N ARG A 180 -9.19 7.30 -8.06
CA ARG A 180 -10.04 8.45 -7.68
C ARG A 180 -10.78 8.20 -6.37
N ALA A 181 -11.38 7.03 -6.18
CA ALA A 181 -12.05 6.70 -4.92
C ALA A 181 -11.10 6.69 -3.71
N VAL A 182 -9.86 6.22 -3.88
CA VAL A 182 -8.81 6.34 -2.85
C VAL A 182 -8.52 7.81 -2.54
N ILE A 183 -8.33 8.64 -3.57
CA ILE A 183 -8.06 10.07 -3.44
C ILE A 183 -9.20 10.80 -2.73
N ASP A 184 -10.45 10.53 -3.12
CA ASP A 184 -11.64 11.17 -2.55
C ASP A 184 -11.76 10.85 -1.05
N TYR A 185 -11.51 9.59 -0.67
CA TYR A 185 -11.46 9.19 0.74
C TYR A 185 -10.36 9.93 1.52
N LEU A 186 -9.14 9.95 0.98
CA LEU A 186 -8.00 10.61 1.62
C LEU A 186 -8.26 12.11 1.78
N ASN A 187 -8.68 12.80 0.72
CA ASN A 187 -9.02 14.22 0.77
C ASN A 187 -10.12 14.50 1.80
N GLY A 188 -11.19 13.69 1.82
CA GLY A 188 -12.26 13.81 2.81
C GLY A 188 -11.78 13.65 4.26
N ALA A 189 -10.75 12.83 4.50
CA ALA A 189 -10.13 12.70 5.82
C ALA A 189 -9.38 13.98 6.25
N ASN A 190 -8.63 14.60 5.34
CA ASN A 190 -7.94 15.87 5.62
C ASN A 190 -8.91 17.05 5.72
N GLU A 191 -9.94 17.12 4.87
CA GLU A 191 -10.99 18.14 4.97
C GLU A 191 -11.76 18.06 6.30
N ARG A 192 -12.00 16.85 6.80
CA ARG A 192 -12.56 16.65 8.14
C ARG A 192 -11.58 17.15 9.20
N ALA A 193 -10.31 16.76 9.13
CA ALA A 193 -9.27 17.20 10.06
C ALA A 193 -9.10 18.73 10.11
N GLN A 194 -9.21 19.43 8.97
CA GLN A 194 -9.15 20.89 8.93
C GLN A 194 -10.36 21.53 9.64
N ARG A 195 -11.55 20.96 9.50
CA ARG A 195 -12.78 21.52 10.10
C ARG A 195 -12.89 21.29 11.60
N ILE A 196 -12.57 20.08 12.08
CA ILE A 196 -12.83 19.68 13.48
C ILE A 196 -11.57 19.27 14.25
N GLY A 197 -10.39 19.41 13.64
CA GLY A 197 -9.13 18.90 14.16
C GLY A 197 -8.91 17.42 13.86
N TYR A 198 -7.66 17.00 13.93
CA TYR A 198 -7.24 15.61 13.87
C TYR A 198 -6.86 15.12 15.27
N ARG A 199 -7.42 13.97 15.64
CA ARG A 199 -7.05 13.24 16.87
C ARG A 199 -6.59 11.84 16.48
N TRP A 200 -5.29 11.60 16.56
CA TRP A 200 -4.72 10.29 16.32
C TRP A 200 -5.14 9.32 17.45
N ASN A 201 -5.55 8.11 17.08
CA ASN A 201 -5.84 7.04 18.03
C ASN A 201 -5.19 5.74 17.55
N ALA A 202 -4.41 5.11 18.43
CA ALA A 202 -3.70 3.85 18.18
C ALA A 202 -4.62 2.71 17.71
N TYR A 203 -5.92 2.76 18.03
CA TYR A 203 -6.86 1.69 17.74
C TYR A 203 -7.67 1.95 16.47
N THR A 204 -8.34 3.10 16.38
CA THR A 204 -9.39 3.37 15.37
C THR A 204 -9.15 4.57 14.44
N ASN A 205 -8.05 5.32 14.63
CA ASN A 205 -7.71 6.47 13.78
C ASN A 205 -6.19 6.65 13.65
N ASN A 206 -5.52 5.59 13.16
CA ASN A 206 -4.08 5.51 12.96
C ASN A 206 -3.74 5.34 11.47
N CYS A 207 -2.45 5.25 11.15
CA CYS A 207 -1.95 5.04 9.80
C CYS A 207 -2.52 3.80 9.11
N SER A 208 -2.53 2.65 9.79
CA SER A 208 -3.09 1.42 9.25
C SER A 208 -4.58 1.56 8.91
N HIS A 209 -5.35 2.27 9.74
CA HIS A 209 -6.78 2.49 9.56
C HIS A 209 -7.11 3.34 8.35
N VAL A 210 -6.45 4.49 8.24
CA VAL A 210 -6.68 5.44 7.16
C VAL A 210 -6.37 4.78 5.83
N LEU A 211 -5.23 4.08 5.74
CA LEU A 211 -4.82 3.39 4.52
C LEU A 211 -5.70 2.17 4.21
N HIS A 212 -6.19 1.46 5.24
CA HIS A 212 -7.18 0.40 5.06
C HIS A 212 -8.43 0.92 4.38
N ASN A 213 -9.01 1.98 4.93
CA ASN A 213 -10.27 2.53 4.44
C ASN A 213 -10.11 3.25 3.10
N ALA A 214 -8.92 3.80 2.81
CA ALA A 214 -8.60 4.34 1.49
C ALA A 214 -8.68 3.23 0.42
N LEU A 215 -8.13 2.04 0.68
CA LEU A 215 -8.26 0.89 -0.22
C LEU A 215 -9.67 0.27 -0.20
N ALA A 216 -10.38 0.34 0.93
CA ALA A 216 -11.78 -0.09 1.02
C ALA A 216 -12.68 0.77 0.13
N ALA A 217 -12.44 2.08 0.05
CA ALA A 217 -13.16 2.99 -0.84
C ALA A 217 -13.00 2.62 -2.32
N ALA A 218 -11.89 1.97 -2.68
CA ALA A 218 -11.66 1.40 -3.99
C ALA A 218 -12.28 0.00 -4.20
N GLY A 219 -13.03 -0.52 -3.24
CA GLY A 219 -13.69 -1.83 -3.33
C GLY A 219 -12.81 -3.02 -2.99
N VAL A 220 -11.56 -2.80 -2.56
CA VAL A 220 -10.58 -3.88 -2.28
C VAL A 220 -11.07 -4.81 -1.16
N TRP A 221 -11.65 -4.27 -0.10
CA TRP A 221 -12.22 -4.98 1.05
C TRP A 221 -13.27 -4.11 1.74
N ASP A 222 -13.90 -4.65 2.80
CA ASP A 222 -14.82 -3.88 3.64
C ASP A 222 -14.11 -2.77 4.42
N PRO A 223 -14.77 -1.61 4.63
CA PRO A 223 -14.24 -0.56 5.49
C PRO A 223 -14.28 -0.96 6.97
N LYS A 224 -13.47 -0.28 7.77
CA LYS A 224 -13.48 -0.33 9.23
C LYS A 224 -14.08 0.94 9.82
N ASP A 225 -14.72 0.80 10.98
CA ASP A 225 -15.31 1.93 11.68
C ASP A 225 -14.23 2.81 12.32
N ILE A 226 -14.36 4.13 12.14
CA ILE A 226 -13.53 5.13 12.85
C ILE A 226 -14.29 5.54 14.11
N ARG A 227 -13.69 5.34 15.29
CA ARG A 227 -14.27 5.72 16.58
C ARG A 227 -13.45 6.82 17.26
N GLY A 228 -14.09 7.52 18.19
CA GLY A 228 -13.48 8.58 18.99
C GLY A 228 -12.49 8.04 20.04
N SER A 229 -11.97 8.94 20.87
CA SER A 229 -11.04 8.61 21.95
C SER A 229 -11.71 8.60 23.34
N GLY A 230 -13.03 8.39 23.41
CA GLY A 230 -13.78 8.36 24.68
C GLY A 230 -13.71 7.00 25.38
N ALA A 231 -13.95 6.97 26.70
CA ALA A 231 -13.99 5.70 27.46
C ALA A 231 -15.05 4.72 26.94
N ILE A 232 -16.18 5.23 26.44
CA ILE A 232 -17.24 4.45 25.78
C ILE A 232 -16.73 3.84 24.45
N ASP A 233 -15.97 4.63 23.67
CA ASP A 233 -15.38 4.17 22.41
C ASP A 233 -14.30 3.10 22.65
N LEU A 234 -13.50 3.24 23.71
CA LEU A 234 -12.50 2.23 24.09
C LEU A 234 -13.15 0.89 24.48
N ALA A 235 -14.27 0.92 25.21
CA ALA A 235 -15.03 -0.29 25.54
C ALA A 235 -15.66 -0.94 24.30
N ALA A 236 -16.20 -0.12 23.39
CA ALA A 236 -16.71 -0.59 22.10
C ALA A 236 -15.59 -1.18 21.21
N ASP A 237 -14.38 -0.60 21.26
CA ASP A 237 -13.21 -1.10 20.58
C ASP A 237 -12.83 -2.49 21.10
N VAL A 238 -12.65 -2.66 22.41
CA VAL A 238 -12.39 -3.98 23.02
C VAL A 238 -13.49 -4.99 22.66
N PHE A 239 -14.76 -4.56 22.67
CA PHE A 239 -15.89 -5.41 22.28
C PHE A 239 -15.86 -5.80 20.80
N SER A 240 -15.37 -4.93 19.90
CA SER A 240 -15.21 -5.24 18.48
C SER A 240 -14.20 -6.37 18.23
N VAL A 241 -13.17 -6.49 19.08
CA VAL A 241 -12.21 -7.62 19.06
C VAL A 241 -12.93 -8.91 19.41
N ALA A 242 -13.67 -8.92 20.52
CA ALA A 242 -14.42 -10.10 20.98
C ALA A 242 -15.49 -10.51 19.96
N LYS A 243 -16.24 -9.54 19.41
CA LYS A 243 -17.23 -9.78 18.36
C LYS A 243 -16.57 -10.32 17.08
N GLY A 244 -15.46 -9.75 16.65
CA GLY A 244 -14.73 -10.24 15.46
C GLY A 244 -14.31 -11.70 15.59
N VAL A 245 -13.82 -12.10 16.76
CA VAL A 245 -13.48 -13.50 17.08
C VAL A 245 -14.72 -14.41 17.05
N VAL A 246 -15.88 -13.94 17.53
CA VAL A 246 -17.12 -14.74 17.61
C VAL A 246 -17.88 -14.86 16.28
N VAL A 247 -17.93 -13.80 15.46
CA VAL A 247 -18.73 -13.79 14.20
C VAL A 247 -17.90 -14.06 12.94
N GLY A 248 -16.61 -14.37 13.07
CA GLY A 248 -15.71 -14.54 11.92
C GLY A 248 -15.55 -13.26 11.08
N ARG A 249 -15.86 -12.10 11.66
CA ARG A 249 -15.65 -10.78 11.06
C ARG A 249 -14.35 -10.20 11.57
N MET A 250 -13.76 -9.28 10.82
CA MET A 250 -12.61 -8.56 11.37
C MET A 250 -13.02 -7.68 12.54
N SER A 251 -12.16 -7.67 13.54
CA SER A 251 -12.10 -6.57 14.48
C SER A 251 -11.82 -5.26 13.74
N ASP A 252 -12.39 -4.17 14.22
CA ASP A 252 -12.05 -2.84 13.73
C ASP A 252 -10.58 -2.52 13.99
N PHE A 253 -9.83 -3.28 14.80
CA PHE A 253 -8.41 -3.03 14.99
C PHE A 253 -7.62 -3.13 13.67
N SER A 254 -6.78 -2.14 13.40
CA SER A 254 -5.94 -2.11 12.21
C SER A 254 -4.46 -2.06 12.58
N PHE A 255 -3.76 -3.17 12.34
CA PHE A 255 -2.32 -3.30 12.47
C PHE A 255 -1.67 -3.26 11.08
N PRO A 256 -0.54 -2.54 10.90
CA PRO A 256 0.14 -2.43 9.61
C PRO A 256 0.31 -3.79 8.90
N ALA A 257 1.01 -4.71 9.55
CA ALA A 257 1.36 -5.99 8.94
C ALA A 257 0.15 -6.90 8.63
N ASN A 258 -0.97 -6.77 9.37
CA ASN A 258 -2.22 -7.45 9.02
C ASN A 258 -2.80 -6.93 7.69
N ASN A 259 -2.74 -5.62 7.44
CA ASN A 259 -3.17 -5.04 6.16
C ASN A 259 -2.23 -5.42 5.01
N PHE A 260 -0.92 -5.57 5.26
CA PHE A 260 0.02 -6.10 4.27
C PHE A 260 -0.42 -7.49 3.79
N VAL A 261 -0.63 -8.43 4.72
CA VAL A 261 -1.02 -9.80 4.33
C VAL A 261 -2.39 -9.80 3.64
N ARG A 262 -3.33 -8.96 4.08
CA ARG A 262 -4.63 -8.84 3.43
C ARG A 262 -4.56 -8.28 2.03
N LEU A 263 -3.68 -7.33 1.77
CA LEU A 263 -3.53 -6.77 0.43
C LEU A 263 -2.89 -7.80 -0.50
N TYR A 264 -1.95 -8.58 0.04
CA TYR A 264 -1.43 -9.74 -0.65
C TYR A 264 -2.54 -10.73 -1.01
N GLU A 265 -3.38 -11.12 -0.04
CA GLU A 265 -4.51 -12.04 -0.26
C GLU A 265 -5.47 -11.48 -1.31
N ALA A 266 -5.81 -10.19 -1.22
CA ALA A 266 -6.69 -9.50 -2.16
C ALA A 266 -6.13 -9.49 -3.59
N GLY A 267 -4.82 -9.30 -3.74
CA GLY A 267 -4.16 -9.26 -5.05
C GLY A 267 -3.83 -10.64 -5.63
N ASN A 268 -3.63 -11.67 -4.80
CA ASN A 268 -3.03 -12.93 -5.25
C ASN A 268 -3.87 -14.19 -4.98
N GLU A 269 -4.65 -14.25 -3.90
CA GLU A 269 -5.13 -15.54 -3.37
C GLU A 269 -6.66 -15.71 -3.41
N ARG A 270 -7.45 -14.67 -3.73
CA ARG A 270 -8.92 -14.86 -3.81
C ARG A 270 -9.27 -15.84 -4.93
N PRO A 271 -10.39 -16.57 -4.78
CA PRO A 271 -10.77 -17.60 -5.74
C PRO A 271 -11.20 -16.96 -7.06
N ILE A 272 -10.33 -17.08 -8.06
CA ILE A 272 -10.62 -16.75 -9.47
C ILE A 272 -10.60 -18.01 -10.35
N ASP A 273 -10.29 -19.16 -9.77
CA ASP A 273 -10.13 -20.43 -10.50
C ASP A 273 -11.41 -21.29 -10.48
N ASP A 274 -12.41 -20.88 -9.68
CA ASP A 274 -13.69 -21.57 -9.49
C ASP A 274 -14.83 -20.57 -9.30
N ALA A 275 -15.89 -20.67 -10.12
CA ALA A 275 -16.98 -19.69 -10.14
C ALA A 275 -17.85 -19.72 -8.87
N LEU A 276 -18.05 -20.88 -8.24
CA LEU A 276 -18.86 -21.00 -7.04
C LEU A 276 -18.13 -20.40 -5.83
N ALA A 277 -16.84 -20.69 -5.68
CA ALA A 277 -15.97 -20.11 -4.67
C ALA A 277 -15.84 -18.59 -4.86
N ALA A 278 -15.71 -18.13 -6.12
CA ALA A 278 -15.71 -16.71 -6.47
C ALA A 278 -17.02 -16.02 -6.07
N PHE A 279 -18.18 -16.65 -6.36
CA PHE A 279 -19.49 -16.13 -5.99
C PHE A 279 -19.71 -16.08 -4.47
N ARG A 280 -19.19 -17.06 -3.73
CA ARG A 280 -19.22 -17.09 -2.27
C ARG A 280 -18.26 -16.07 -1.64
N ASN A 281 -17.30 -15.56 -2.41
CA ASN A 281 -16.38 -14.53 -1.96
C ASN A 281 -16.97 -13.13 -2.22
N ARG A 282 -17.39 -12.47 -1.15
CA ARG A 282 -18.03 -11.13 -1.21
C ARG A 282 -17.16 -10.08 -1.92
N ASP A 283 -15.85 -10.09 -1.73
CA ASP A 283 -14.95 -9.09 -2.32
C ASP A 283 -14.79 -9.30 -3.83
N VAL A 284 -14.75 -10.56 -4.29
CA VAL A 284 -14.76 -10.89 -5.72
C VAL A 284 -16.08 -10.46 -6.36
N VAL A 285 -17.22 -10.76 -5.72
CA VAL A 285 -18.53 -10.31 -6.21
C VAL A 285 -18.62 -8.77 -6.28
N ARG A 286 -18.17 -8.06 -5.24
CA ARG A 286 -18.18 -6.59 -5.21
C ARG A 286 -17.35 -6.00 -6.35
N THR A 287 -16.08 -6.38 -6.44
CA THR A 287 -15.19 -5.84 -7.47
C THR A 287 -15.69 -6.19 -8.87
N LEU A 288 -16.22 -7.41 -9.09
CA LEU A 288 -16.77 -7.80 -10.38
C LEU A 288 -18.00 -6.97 -10.77
N ASN A 289 -18.84 -6.58 -9.81
CA ASN A 289 -19.97 -5.68 -10.07
C ASN A 289 -19.50 -4.25 -10.43
N GLU A 290 -18.32 -3.84 -9.97
CA GLU A 290 -17.63 -2.62 -10.42
C GLU A 290 -16.83 -2.84 -11.73
N GLY A 291 -16.96 -4.03 -12.31
CA GLY A 291 -16.41 -4.44 -13.59
C GLY A 291 -14.97 -4.94 -13.55
N TRP A 292 -14.35 -5.18 -12.39
CA TRP A 292 -12.95 -5.65 -12.27
C TRP A 292 -12.79 -6.77 -11.25
N ILE A 293 -11.61 -7.37 -11.14
CA ILE A 293 -11.32 -8.32 -10.04
C ILE A 293 -10.01 -7.89 -9.41
N SER A 294 -10.01 -7.76 -8.09
CA SER A 294 -8.82 -7.36 -7.32
C SER A 294 -7.69 -8.38 -7.39
N THR A 295 -8.01 -9.66 -7.46
CA THR A 295 -7.02 -10.73 -7.67
C THR A 295 -6.65 -10.82 -9.14
N GLY A 296 -5.43 -10.39 -9.47
CA GLY A 296 -5.01 -10.25 -10.85
C GLY A 296 -3.52 -9.98 -11.05
N PRO A 297 -3.08 -9.98 -12.33
CA PRO A 297 -1.68 -9.77 -12.70
C PRO A 297 -1.16 -8.42 -12.22
N GLY A 298 0.13 -8.36 -11.90
CA GLY A 298 0.83 -7.17 -11.42
C GLY A 298 0.75 -6.93 -9.92
N ALA A 299 0.03 -7.78 -9.17
CA ALA A 299 0.09 -7.77 -7.72
C ALA A 299 1.42 -8.36 -7.24
N LEU A 300 2.29 -7.53 -6.63
CA LEU A 300 3.67 -7.90 -6.29
C LEU A 300 4.00 -7.53 -4.85
N ILE A 301 4.98 -8.22 -4.29
CA ILE A 301 5.60 -7.91 -3.00
C ILE A 301 6.98 -7.31 -3.27
N GLY A 302 7.26 -6.20 -2.59
CA GLY A 302 8.54 -5.52 -2.68
C GLY A 302 9.18 -5.33 -1.30
N LEU A 303 10.51 -5.20 -1.30
CA LEU A 303 11.31 -4.87 -0.14
C LEU A 303 12.16 -3.64 -0.45
N HIS A 304 12.00 -2.59 0.34
CA HIS A 304 12.91 -1.43 0.35
C HIS A 304 13.66 -1.47 1.68
N PRO A 305 14.90 -1.99 1.70
CA PRO A 305 15.64 -2.12 2.95
C PRO A 305 16.07 -0.76 3.47
N MET A 306 16.20 -0.66 4.79
CA MET A 306 16.92 0.43 5.42
C MET A 306 18.35 0.49 4.89
N GLN A 307 18.95 1.70 4.86
CA GLN A 307 20.36 1.86 4.50
C GLN A 307 21.24 0.97 5.37
N GLU A 308 22.25 0.32 4.75
CA GLU A 308 23.15 -0.60 5.43
C GLU A 308 23.79 0.03 6.67
N ALA A 309 23.96 -0.75 7.73
CA ALA A 309 24.45 -0.26 9.02
C ALA A 309 25.81 0.45 8.93
N ALA A 310 26.70 -0.03 8.06
CA ALA A 310 28.02 0.59 7.82
C ALA A 310 27.93 1.96 7.11
N ARG A 311 26.80 2.26 6.46
CA ARG A 311 26.52 3.50 5.72
C ARG A 311 25.37 4.29 6.36
N ASN A 312 24.97 3.98 7.59
CA ASN A 312 23.90 4.66 8.30
C ASN A 312 24.40 5.10 9.68
N GLU A 313 24.82 6.37 9.77
CA GLU A 313 25.40 6.91 10.99
C GLU A 313 24.32 7.27 12.01
N LEU A 314 23.10 7.58 11.55
CA LEU A 314 22.06 8.22 12.35
C LEU A 314 21.03 7.25 12.95
N PHE A 315 20.76 6.14 12.29
CA PHE A 315 19.70 5.19 12.67
C PHE A 315 20.23 3.77 12.83
N ALA A 316 19.59 3.01 13.71
CA ALA A 316 19.84 1.59 13.92
C ALA A 316 18.63 0.77 13.44
N ALA A 317 18.88 -0.49 13.08
CA ALA A 317 17.81 -1.38 12.67
C ALA A 317 16.77 -1.56 13.80
N GLY A 318 15.50 -1.36 13.47
CA GLY A 318 14.38 -1.62 14.37
C GLY A 318 13.82 -3.03 14.24
N ARG A 319 12.84 -3.36 15.09
CA ARG A 319 12.10 -4.63 15.04
C ARG A 319 11.05 -4.62 13.92
N ASP A 320 10.68 -5.80 13.45
CA ASP A 320 9.53 -5.97 12.54
C ASP A 320 8.24 -5.38 13.15
N PRO A 321 7.33 -4.87 12.31
CA PRO A 321 6.05 -4.33 12.78
C PRO A 321 5.25 -5.43 13.49
N PHE A 322 4.53 -5.06 14.54
CA PHE A 322 3.70 -6.02 15.25
C PHE A 322 2.61 -6.62 14.38
N LEU A 323 2.42 -7.94 14.56
CA LEU A 323 1.33 -8.72 13.99
C LEU A 323 0.40 -9.19 15.08
N PHE A 324 -0.89 -8.93 14.89
CA PHE A 324 -1.91 -9.60 15.68
C PHE A 324 -2.32 -10.89 14.98
N SER A 325 -2.00 -12.03 15.59
CA SER A 325 -2.31 -13.38 15.12
C SER A 325 -3.06 -14.18 16.17
N ILE A 326 -3.99 -15.04 15.75
CA ILE A 326 -4.67 -16.02 16.63
C ILE A 326 -4.12 -17.40 16.25
N PRO A 327 -3.19 -18.00 17.03
CA PRO A 327 -2.35 -19.13 16.59
C PRO A 327 -3.06 -20.39 16.08
N MET A 328 -4.34 -20.62 16.38
CA MET A 328 -5.11 -21.78 15.88
C MET A 328 -6.09 -21.48 14.74
N PHE A 329 -6.39 -20.20 14.47
CA PHE A 329 -7.41 -19.82 13.47
C PHE A 329 -6.89 -18.81 12.44
N TRP A 330 -5.78 -18.12 12.74
CA TRP A 330 -5.27 -17.00 11.95
C TRP A 330 -3.79 -16.70 12.20
N ASP A 331 -2.89 -17.55 11.69
CA ASP A 331 -1.44 -17.40 11.82
C ASP A 331 -0.85 -16.42 10.79
N LYS A 332 -1.15 -15.13 10.99
CA LYS A 332 -0.62 -14.05 10.14
C LYS A 332 0.88 -13.84 10.28
N ARG A 333 1.50 -14.32 11.36
CA ARG A 333 2.93 -14.19 11.60
C ARG A 333 3.72 -15.06 10.64
N ASN A 334 3.40 -16.36 10.58
CA ASN A 334 4.08 -17.28 9.66
C ASN A 334 3.88 -16.85 8.20
N GLU A 335 2.68 -16.37 7.86
CA GLU A 335 2.41 -15.84 6.53
C GLU A 335 3.23 -14.58 6.24
N PHE A 336 3.30 -13.62 7.16
CA PHE A 336 4.14 -12.43 6.99
C PHE A 336 5.62 -12.80 6.83
N GLU A 337 6.16 -13.68 7.67
CA GLU A 337 7.54 -14.16 7.55
C GLU A 337 7.77 -14.89 6.21
N ARG A 338 6.82 -15.72 5.75
CA ARG A 338 6.87 -16.36 4.44
C ARG A 338 6.94 -15.31 3.32
N LEU A 339 6.06 -14.32 3.35
CA LEU A 339 5.95 -13.26 2.35
C LEU A 339 7.15 -12.28 2.37
N THR A 340 7.81 -12.09 3.51
CA THR A 340 8.89 -11.10 3.66
C THR A 340 10.30 -11.70 3.68
N ARG A 341 10.42 -13.02 3.83
CA ARG A 341 11.72 -13.71 3.92
C ARG A 341 11.87 -14.81 2.86
N LYS A 342 10.77 -15.42 2.45
CA LYS A 342 10.74 -16.59 1.55
C LYS A 342 9.69 -16.43 0.43
N ALA A 343 9.51 -15.20 -0.05
CA ALA A 343 8.56 -14.91 -1.11
C ALA A 343 8.89 -15.72 -2.36
N SER A 344 7.91 -16.39 -2.93
CA SER A 344 8.05 -17.10 -4.20
C SER A 344 8.29 -16.11 -5.35
N THR A 345 8.99 -16.55 -6.40
CA THR A 345 9.36 -15.70 -7.54
C THR A 345 8.15 -15.05 -8.22
N ASN A 346 7.02 -15.77 -8.31
CA ASN A 346 5.78 -15.24 -8.87
C ASN A 346 5.12 -14.11 -8.04
N LEU A 347 5.66 -13.78 -6.87
CA LEU A 347 5.24 -12.65 -6.04
C LEU A 347 6.22 -11.48 -6.10
N THR A 348 7.45 -11.67 -6.56
CA THR A 348 8.51 -10.65 -6.54
C THR A 348 9.01 -10.28 -7.93
N ASP A 349 8.83 -11.16 -8.92
CA ASP A 349 9.18 -10.95 -10.32
C ASP A 349 7.91 -10.73 -11.16
N LEU A 350 7.91 -9.66 -11.96
CA LEU A 350 6.77 -9.28 -12.77
C LEU A 350 6.48 -10.30 -13.88
N GLY A 351 7.51 -10.83 -14.54
CA GLY A 351 7.34 -11.82 -15.61
C GLY A 351 6.71 -13.12 -15.09
N ALA A 352 7.23 -13.65 -13.98
CA ALA A 352 6.70 -14.83 -13.33
C ALA A 352 5.28 -14.63 -12.80
N ASN A 353 4.97 -13.44 -12.27
CA ASN A 353 3.61 -13.09 -11.85
C ASN A 353 2.62 -13.09 -13.02
N LEU A 354 2.98 -12.42 -14.13
CA LEU A 354 2.17 -12.40 -15.34
C LEU A 354 1.92 -13.82 -15.88
N MET A 355 2.95 -14.66 -15.93
CA MET A 355 2.82 -16.06 -16.36
C MET A 355 1.89 -16.86 -15.45
N ARG A 356 2.04 -16.74 -14.12
CA ARG A 356 1.15 -17.39 -13.14
C ARG A 356 -0.31 -17.03 -13.40
N PHE A 357 -0.62 -15.74 -13.57
CA PHE A 357 -2.01 -15.30 -13.76
C PHE A 357 -2.58 -15.73 -15.11
N ARG A 358 -1.76 -15.69 -16.18
CA ARG A 358 -2.14 -16.25 -17.48
C ARG A 358 -2.57 -17.71 -17.36
N GLU A 359 -1.75 -18.53 -16.69
CA GLU A 359 -2.03 -19.95 -16.46
C GLU A 359 -3.29 -20.17 -15.64
N ARG A 360 -3.50 -19.37 -14.59
CA ARG A 360 -4.71 -19.41 -13.76
C ARG A 360 -5.97 -19.14 -14.58
N TYR A 361 -5.99 -18.06 -15.35
CA TYR A 361 -7.14 -17.72 -16.19
C TYR A 361 -7.41 -18.78 -17.25
N ALA A 362 -6.38 -19.23 -17.97
CA ALA A 362 -6.52 -20.29 -18.98
C ALA A 362 -7.06 -21.58 -18.36
N LYS A 363 -6.54 -21.98 -17.20
CA LYS A 363 -6.99 -23.18 -16.47
C LYS A 363 -8.44 -23.04 -16.01
N ALA A 364 -8.83 -21.88 -15.48
CA ALA A 364 -10.21 -21.61 -15.04
C ALA A 364 -11.19 -21.69 -16.22
N LEU A 365 -10.83 -21.12 -17.38
CA LEU A 365 -11.64 -21.15 -18.59
C LEU A 365 -11.78 -22.57 -19.16
N THR A 366 -10.70 -23.35 -19.20
CA THR A 366 -10.73 -24.76 -19.65
C THR A 366 -11.54 -25.65 -18.71
N ARG A 367 -11.54 -25.35 -17.41
CA ARG A 367 -12.30 -26.08 -16.39
C ARG A 367 -13.72 -25.57 -16.19
N ARG A 368 -14.20 -24.68 -17.07
CA ARG A 368 -15.55 -24.14 -17.00
C ARG A 368 -16.58 -25.27 -17.00
N GLN A 369 -17.19 -25.51 -15.85
CA GLN A 369 -18.30 -26.44 -15.66
C GLN A 369 -19.62 -25.82 -16.14
N SER A 370 -20.62 -26.63 -16.46
CA SER A 370 -21.96 -26.10 -16.80
C SER A 370 -22.54 -25.27 -15.64
N ILE A 371 -23.35 -24.26 -15.97
CA ILE A 371 -24.02 -23.43 -14.95
C ILE A 371 -24.93 -24.26 -14.02
N ASP A 372 -25.52 -25.34 -14.55
CA ASP A 372 -26.40 -26.24 -13.81
C ASP A 372 -25.66 -27.01 -12.72
N GLU A 373 -24.39 -27.37 -12.96
CA GLU A 373 -23.55 -28.01 -11.94
C GLU A 373 -23.33 -27.08 -10.74
N GLY A 374 -22.99 -25.81 -10.98
CA GLY A 374 -22.82 -24.82 -9.92
C GLY A 374 -24.13 -24.52 -9.16
N LEU A 375 -25.26 -24.49 -9.87
CA LEU A 375 -26.59 -24.22 -9.28
C LEU A 375 -27.05 -25.30 -8.30
N ARG A 376 -26.60 -26.56 -8.44
CA ARG A 376 -26.89 -27.63 -7.47
C ARG A 376 -26.37 -27.28 -6.07
N SER A 377 -25.30 -26.51 -5.97
CA SER A 377 -24.64 -26.12 -4.71
C SER A 377 -25.03 -24.72 -4.21
N VAL A 378 -25.99 -24.05 -4.86
CA VAL A 378 -26.50 -22.73 -4.47
C VAL A 378 -27.94 -22.88 -3.93
N PRO A 379 -28.17 -22.65 -2.62
CA PRO A 379 -29.50 -22.78 -2.02
C PRO A 379 -30.37 -21.54 -2.26
N GLY A 380 -31.66 -21.74 -2.53
CA GLY A 380 -32.66 -20.68 -2.67
C GLY A 380 -32.69 -20.00 -4.05
N ASP A 381 -33.89 -19.68 -4.53
CA ASP A 381 -34.10 -19.18 -5.89
C ASP A 381 -33.44 -17.82 -6.14
N ASP A 382 -33.43 -16.93 -5.14
CA ASP A 382 -32.81 -15.61 -5.25
C ASP A 382 -31.31 -15.71 -5.46
N HIS A 383 -30.64 -16.56 -4.67
CA HIS A 383 -29.21 -16.81 -4.81
C HIS A 383 -28.88 -17.51 -6.12
N ARG A 384 -29.76 -18.40 -6.59
CA ARG A 384 -29.61 -19.03 -7.92
C ARG A 384 -29.70 -18.00 -9.04
N ARG A 385 -30.65 -17.05 -8.99
CA ARG A 385 -30.73 -15.95 -9.97
C ARG A 385 -29.50 -15.04 -9.93
N ALA A 386 -29.02 -14.71 -8.73
CA ALA A 386 -27.79 -13.94 -8.55
C ALA A 386 -26.56 -14.68 -9.09
N PHE A 387 -26.44 -15.98 -8.81
CA PHE A 387 -25.35 -16.81 -9.32
C PHE A 387 -25.39 -16.89 -10.85
N ARG A 388 -26.57 -17.02 -11.48
CA ARG A 388 -26.67 -16.99 -12.95
C ARG A 388 -26.13 -15.68 -13.53
N SER A 389 -26.52 -14.56 -12.95
CA SER A 389 -26.06 -13.23 -13.39
C SER A 389 -24.55 -13.03 -13.17
N PHE A 390 -24.00 -13.61 -12.09
CA PHE A 390 -22.58 -13.58 -11.78
C PHE A 390 -21.76 -14.46 -12.73
N TYR A 391 -22.23 -15.67 -13.00
CA TYR A 391 -21.49 -16.74 -13.68
C TYR A 391 -21.00 -16.30 -15.07
N ASP A 392 -21.88 -15.73 -15.90
CA ASP A 392 -21.49 -15.29 -17.25
C ASP A 392 -20.53 -14.09 -17.21
N ARG A 393 -20.79 -13.11 -16.31
CA ARG A 393 -19.89 -11.97 -16.12
C ARG A 393 -18.51 -12.41 -15.63
N PHE A 394 -18.46 -13.40 -14.76
CA PHE A 394 -17.21 -13.93 -14.21
C PHE A 394 -16.35 -14.52 -15.32
N TYR A 395 -16.88 -15.44 -16.12
CA TYR A 395 -16.10 -16.04 -17.22
C TYR A 395 -15.76 -15.05 -18.34
N ALA A 396 -16.66 -14.10 -18.65
CA ALA A 396 -16.34 -13.01 -19.58
C ALA A 396 -15.16 -12.16 -19.08
N GLN A 397 -15.16 -11.83 -17.78
CA GLN A 397 -14.07 -11.09 -17.14
C GLN A 397 -12.76 -11.89 -17.14
N LEU A 398 -12.78 -13.21 -16.88
CA LEU A 398 -11.58 -14.05 -16.94
C LEU A 398 -11.00 -14.13 -18.36
N ALA A 399 -11.85 -14.25 -19.38
CA ALA A 399 -11.41 -14.29 -20.78
C ALA A 399 -10.74 -12.96 -21.19
N GLU A 400 -11.32 -11.83 -20.79
CA GLU A 400 -10.74 -10.52 -21.05
C GLU A 400 -9.43 -10.30 -20.27
N GLU A 401 -9.33 -10.73 -19.01
CA GLU A 401 -8.06 -10.64 -18.27
C GLU A 401 -6.98 -11.58 -18.81
N LEU A 402 -7.34 -12.75 -19.34
CA LEU A 402 -6.38 -13.61 -20.05
C LEU A 402 -5.78 -12.86 -21.25
N ARG A 403 -6.64 -12.29 -22.10
CA ARG A 403 -6.22 -11.51 -23.28
C ARG A 403 -5.32 -10.34 -22.89
N ARG A 404 -5.72 -9.54 -21.88
CA ARG A 404 -4.90 -8.43 -21.37
C ARG A 404 -3.57 -8.91 -20.78
N THR A 405 -3.54 -10.07 -20.15
CA THR A 405 -2.32 -10.64 -19.58
C THR A 405 -1.36 -11.09 -20.68
N ASP A 406 -1.87 -11.67 -21.77
CA ASP A 406 -1.09 -12.01 -22.97
C ASP A 406 -0.49 -10.75 -23.63
N ASP A 407 -1.27 -9.68 -23.74
CA ASP A 407 -0.80 -8.38 -24.26
C ASP A 407 0.34 -7.82 -23.37
N ARG A 408 0.15 -7.86 -22.04
CA ARG A 408 1.15 -7.42 -21.05
C ARG A 408 2.41 -8.26 -21.07
N LEU A 409 2.30 -9.58 -21.20
CA LEU A 409 3.46 -10.48 -21.33
C LEU A 409 4.26 -10.16 -22.60
N SER A 410 3.57 -9.96 -23.71
CA SER A 410 4.19 -9.59 -24.98
C SER A 410 4.91 -8.24 -24.88
N ALA A 411 4.29 -7.25 -24.24
CA ALA A 411 4.89 -5.95 -23.98
C ALA A 411 6.11 -6.05 -23.04
N TYR A 412 5.98 -6.80 -21.93
CA TYR A 412 7.07 -7.07 -21.00
C TYR A 412 8.28 -7.68 -21.71
N GLN A 413 8.08 -8.70 -22.55
CA GLN A 413 9.15 -9.36 -23.30
C GLN A 413 9.86 -8.42 -24.29
N ARG A 414 9.11 -7.52 -24.97
CA ARG A 414 9.70 -6.53 -25.88
C ARG A 414 10.61 -5.56 -25.12
N VAL A 415 10.12 -4.98 -24.03
CA VAL A 415 10.88 -3.96 -23.28
C VAL A 415 12.09 -4.59 -22.57
N SER A 416 11.93 -5.77 -21.98
CA SER A 416 13.02 -6.48 -21.29
C SER A 416 14.15 -6.91 -22.25
N ARG A 417 13.84 -7.27 -23.51
CA ARG A 417 14.86 -7.59 -24.53
C ARG A 417 15.65 -6.37 -24.98
N VAL A 418 14.99 -5.22 -25.16
CA VAL A 418 15.68 -3.97 -25.54
C VAL A 418 16.65 -3.53 -24.43
N GLY A 419 16.24 -3.61 -23.17
CA GLY A 419 17.10 -3.28 -22.03
C GLY A 419 18.35 -4.16 -21.91
N ALA A 420 18.25 -5.43 -22.30
CA ALA A 420 19.38 -6.38 -22.29
C ALA A 420 20.43 -6.09 -23.39
N VAL A 421 20.03 -5.51 -24.52
CA VAL A 421 20.94 -5.16 -25.63
C VAL A 421 21.73 -3.88 -25.36
N THR A 422 21.21 -2.99 -24.51
CA THR A 422 21.82 -1.67 -24.22
C THR A 422 22.80 -1.65 -23.04
N GLN A 423 23.01 -2.75 -22.32
CA GLN A 423 24.09 -2.82 -21.32
C GLN A 423 25.37 -3.37 -21.97
N PRO A 424 26.44 -2.56 -22.16
CA PRO A 424 27.70 -3.08 -22.66
C PRO A 424 28.25 -4.08 -21.64
N SER A 425 28.58 -5.28 -22.13
CA SER A 425 29.28 -6.30 -21.37
C SER A 425 30.53 -5.68 -20.74
N ARG A 426 30.49 -5.41 -19.44
CA ARG A 426 31.69 -5.15 -18.65
C ARG A 426 32.48 -6.45 -18.62
N SER A 427 33.38 -6.62 -19.59
CA SER A 427 34.41 -7.63 -19.55
C SER A 427 35.27 -7.35 -18.32
N LEU A 428 35.19 -8.22 -17.32
CA LEU A 428 36.16 -8.27 -16.25
C LEU A 428 37.52 -8.63 -16.88
N ARG A 429 38.48 -7.71 -16.79
CA ARG A 429 39.92 -8.00 -16.79
C ARG A 429 40.46 -7.65 -15.43
#